data_AF-A0A8T7GN24-F1
#
_entry.id   AF-A0A8T7GN24-F1
#
_cell.length_a   1.000
_cell.length_b   1.000
_cell.length_c   1.000
_cell.angle_alpha   90.00
_cell.angle_beta   90.00
_cell.angle_gamma   90.00
#
_symmetry.space_group_name_H-M   'P 1'
#
loop_
_entity.id
_entity.type
_entity.pdbx_description
1 polymer ?
#
loop_
_entity_poly.entity_id
_entity_poly.type
_entity_poly.pdbx_seq_one_letter_code
_entity_poly.pdbx_strand_id
1 'polypeptide(L)'
;MAKCEVCSSRFGDFTCSYCNAQVCSSCIDIKERKCTKCNIGKKKYNVIRRNIHYILLMVGLWFIVCGVYPFPIFFALGVPVDPVIMQPILIGTAIMLTPFIIMIFVWNKRPPS
;
A
#
# COMPACT_ATOMS: atom_id res chain seq x y z
N MET A 1 -1.20 5.36 -37.40
CA MET A 1 -1.40 4.04 -36.76
C MET A 1 -0.16 3.71 -35.95
N ALA A 2 -0.33 3.41 -34.67
CA ALA A 2 0.81 3.11 -33.83
C ALA A 2 1.19 1.62 -33.85
N LYS A 3 2.45 1.34 -33.55
CA LYS A 3 2.99 -0.02 -33.52
C LYS A 3 2.73 -0.62 -32.13
N CYS A 4 2.21 -1.85 -32.10
CA CYS A 4 1.99 -2.59 -30.85
C CYS A 4 3.35 -2.95 -30.22
N GLU A 5 3.57 -2.59 -28.96
CA GLU A 5 4.83 -2.90 -28.27
C GLU A 5 5.03 -4.39 -27.95
N VAL A 6 3.95 -5.17 -27.91
CA VAL A 6 4.01 -6.60 -27.54
C VAL A 6 4.34 -7.47 -28.75
N CYS A 7 3.63 -7.29 -29.86
CA CYS A 7 3.76 -8.13 -31.05
C CYS A 7 4.31 -7.40 -32.27
N SER A 8 4.67 -6.12 -32.15
CA SER A 8 5.19 -5.28 -33.23
C SER A 8 4.25 -5.12 -34.44
N SER A 9 2.97 -5.47 -34.30
CA SER A 9 1.95 -5.26 -35.33
C SER A 9 1.63 -3.76 -35.51
N ARG A 10 1.08 -3.35 -36.66
CA ARG A 10 0.73 -1.94 -36.94
C ARG A 10 -0.62 -1.49 -36.36
N PHE A 11 -1.27 -2.33 -35.55
CA PHE A 11 -2.64 -2.12 -35.06
C PHE A 11 -2.69 -1.78 -33.56
N GLY A 12 -1.84 -0.86 -33.09
CA GLY A 12 -1.80 -0.41 -31.70
C GLY A 12 -2.81 0.69 -31.40
N ASP A 13 -4.09 0.38 -31.27
CA ASP A 13 -5.15 1.37 -30.99
C ASP A 13 -5.55 1.45 -29.50
N PHE A 14 -5.15 0.47 -28.68
CA PHE A 14 -5.50 0.42 -27.26
C PHE A 14 -4.32 0.81 -26.37
N THR A 15 -4.59 1.51 -25.27
CA THR A 15 -3.59 1.86 -24.26
C THR A 15 -3.76 1.00 -23.01
N CYS A 16 -2.68 0.36 -22.55
CA CYS A 16 -2.68 -0.39 -21.30
C CYS A 16 -2.71 0.54 -20.09
N SER A 17 -3.64 0.35 -19.15
CA SER A 17 -3.77 1.20 -17.95
C SER A 17 -2.60 1.10 -16.97
N TYR A 18 -1.70 0.13 -17.13
CA TYR A 18 -0.60 -0.16 -16.20
C TYR A 18 0.74 0.37 -16.69
N CYS A 19 1.07 0.15 -17.97
CA CYS A 19 2.33 0.58 -18.55
C CYS A 19 2.19 1.74 -19.54
N ASN A 20 0.96 2.21 -19.80
CA ASN A 20 0.63 3.21 -20.83
C ASN A 20 1.12 2.87 -22.26
N ALA A 21 1.52 1.62 -22.50
CA ALA A 21 1.94 1.13 -23.80
C ALA A 21 0.76 1.03 -24.78
N GLN A 22 1.03 1.30 -26.06
CA GLN A 22 0.10 1.06 -27.14
C GLN A 22 0.14 -0.41 -27.57
N VAL A 23 -1.03 -1.06 -27.55
CA VAL A 23 -1.25 -2.49 -27.76
C VAL A 23 -2.42 -2.74 -28.70
N CYS A 24 -2.38 -3.87 -29.41
CA CYS A 24 -3.46 -4.30 -30.28
C CYS A 24 -4.55 -5.06 -29.52
N SER A 25 -5.71 -5.24 -30.14
CA SER A 25 -6.85 -5.99 -29.58
C SER A 25 -6.49 -7.40 -29.13
N SER A 26 -5.58 -8.08 -29.85
CA SER A 26 -5.13 -9.43 -29.51
C SER A 26 -4.16 -9.48 -28.32
N CYS A 27 -3.55 -8.36 -27.95
CA CYS A 27 -2.56 -8.29 -26.87
C CYS A 27 -3.08 -7.58 -25.61
N ILE A 28 -4.35 -7.18 -25.60
CA ILE A 28 -5.02 -6.53 -24.46
C ILE A 28 -6.16 -7.40 -23.95
N ASP A 29 -6.22 -7.58 -22.63
CA ASP A 29 -7.33 -8.23 -21.96
C ASP A 29 -8.45 -7.20 -21.76
N ILE A 30 -9.54 -7.31 -22.53
CA ILE A 30 -10.60 -6.27 -22.62
C ILE A 30 -11.27 -6.04 -21.26
N LYS A 31 -11.39 -7.08 -20.44
CA LYS A 31 -12.02 -7.00 -19.11
C LYS A 31 -11.21 -6.17 -18.11
N GLU A 32 -9.89 -6.29 -18.17
CA GLU A 32 -9.00 -5.64 -17.20
C GLU A 32 -8.24 -4.44 -17.77
N ARG A 33 -8.35 -4.18 -19.09
CA ARG A 33 -7.53 -3.22 -19.86
C ARG A 33 -6.03 -3.39 -19.59
N LYS A 34 -5.57 -4.64 -19.48
CA LYS A 34 -4.18 -5.00 -19.21
C LYS A 34 -3.52 -5.61 -20.43
N CYS A 35 -2.24 -5.29 -20.63
CA CYS A 35 -1.42 -5.93 -21.65
C CYS A 35 -1.03 -7.37 -21.23
N THR A 36 -0.86 -8.30 -22.18
CA THR A 36 -0.41 -9.68 -21.88
C THR A 36 0.94 -9.72 -21.17
N LYS A 37 1.85 -8.80 -21.51
CA LYS A 37 3.16 -8.60 -20.83
C LYS A 37 2.99 -8.18 -19.36
N CYS A 38 1.95 -7.42 -19.07
CA CYS A 38 1.57 -6.93 -17.74
C CYS A 38 0.84 -8.02 -16.94
N ASN A 39 0.13 -8.93 -17.62
CA ASN A 39 -0.58 -10.06 -17.02
C ASN A 39 0.39 -11.08 -16.41
N ILE A 40 1.53 -11.30 -17.06
CA ILE A 40 2.62 -12.18 -16.58
C ILE A 40 3.31 -11.58 -15.34
N GLY A 41 3.20 -10.27 -15.16
CA GLY A 41 3.84 -9.49 -14.11
C GLY A 41 3.13 -9.50 -12.75
N LYS A 42 2.63 -10.65 -12.26
CA LYS A 42 2.47 -10.82 -10.81
C LYS A 42 3.86 -11.01 -10.16
N LYS A 43 4.80 -10.08 -10.38
CA LYS A 43 5.93 -9.99 -9.46
C LYS A 43 5.30 -9.59 -8.14
N LYS A 44 5.27 -10.52 -7.17
CA LYS A 44 5.10 -10.21 -5.75
C LYS A 44 6.27 -9.31 -5.38
N TYR A 45 6.17 -8.03 -5.71
CA TYR A 45 7.09 -7.05 -5.16
C TYR A 45 6.89 -7.16 -3.66
N ASN A 46 7.96 -7.50 -2.95
CA ASN A 46 7.93 -7.58 -1.51
C ASN A 46 7.98 -6.13 -0.98
N VAL A 47 6.92 -5.37 -1.25
CA VAL A 47 6.81 -3.92 -1.00
C VAL A 47 6.94 -3.62 0.49
N ILE A 48 6.49 -4.56 1.33
CA ILE A 48 6.74 -4.58 2.78
C ILE A 48 8.23 -4.43 3.07
N ARG A 49 9.10 -5.16 2.36
CA ARG A 49 10.56 -5.11 2.57
C ARG A 49 11.16 -3.76 2.14
N ARG A 50 10.62 -3.13 1.11
CA ARG A 50 11.09 -1.82 0.61
C ARG A 50 10.67 -0.68 1.53
N ASN A 51 9.49 -0.78 2.14
CA ASN A 51 8.96 0.25 3.05
C ASN A 51 9.11 -0.12 4.53
N ILE A 52 9.89 -1.17 4.84
CA ILE A 52 10.04 -1.69 6.21
C ILE A 52 10.63 -0.65 7.15
N HIS A 53 11.50 0.24 6.66
CA HIS A 53 12.05 1.33 7.46
C HIS A 53 10.97 2.31 7.91
N TYR A 54 10.06 2.70 7.03
CA TYR A 54 8.94 3.59 7.39
C TYR A 54 7.95 2.91 8.32
N ILE A 55 7.66 1.63 8.08
CA ILE A 55 6.82 0.82 8.97
C ILE A 55 7.46 0.74 10.36
N LEU A 56 8.76 0.45 10.43
CA LEU A 56 9.49 0.26 11.68
C LEU A 56 9.64 1.57 12.47
N LEU A 57 9.86 2.70 11.78
CA LEU A 57 9.93 4.02 12.39
C LEU A 57 8.56 4.42 12.97
N MET A 58 7.47 4.17 12.25
CA MET A 58 6.11 4.36 12.75
C MET A 58 5.78 3.47 13.94
N VAL A 59 6.08 2.17 13.86
CA VAL A 59 5.85 1.22 14.96
C VAL A 59 6.70 1.57 16.18
N GLY A 60 7.96 1.97 15.97
CA GLY A 60 8.84 2.43 17.05
C GLY A 60 8.33 3.70 17.71
N LEU A 61 7.93 4.70 16.92
CA LEU A 61 7.35 5.95 17.43
C LEU A 61 6.04 5.69 18.19
N TRP A 62 5.19 4.81 17.65
CA TRP A 62 3.95 4.39 18.30
C TRP A 62 4.19 3.67 19.62
N PHE A 63 5.16 2.75 19.66
CA PHE A 63 5.52 2.01 20.87
C PHE A 63 6.05 2.94 21.95
N ILE A 64 6.82 3.97 21.58
CA ILE A 64 7.31 4.98 22.54
C ILE A 64 6.15 5.86 23.03
N VAL A 65 5.29 6.35 22.13
CA VAL A 65 4.23 7.32 22.47
C VAL A 65 3.03 6.68 23.16
N CYS A 66 2.68 5.43 22.86
CA CYS A 66 1.51 4.73 23.42
C CYS A 66 1.90 3.56 24.33
N GLY A 67 3.02 2.90 24.05
CA GLY A 67 3.46 1.69 24.75
C GLY A 67 4.36 1.94 25.96
N VAL A 68 5.08 3.07 26.01
CA VAL A 68 5.97 3.44 27.14
C VAL A 68 5.37 4.52 28.04
N TYR A 69 4.54 5.40 27.48
CA TYR A 69 3.78 6.40 28.21
C TYR A 69 2.31 6.30 27.76
N PRO A 70 1.31 6.11 28.63
CA PRO A 70 1.36 6.04 30.08
C PRO A 70 1.50 4.61 30.63
N PHE A 71 1.31 3.55 29.84
CA PHE A 71 0.98 2.22 30.39
C PHE A 71 2.00 1.62 31.37
N PRO A 72 3.29 1.43 31.02
CA PRO A 72 4.27 0.79 31.90
C PRO A 72 4.63 1.66 33.10
N ILE A 73 4.64 2.98 32.91
CA ILE A 73 4.95 3.94 33.97
C ILE A 73 3.82 3.97 34.99
N PHE A 74 2.57 4.04 34.55
CA PHE A 74 1.41 4.01 35.45
C PHE A 74 1.28 2.64 36.15
N PHE A 75 1.58 1.54 35.45
CA PHE A 75 1.62 0.20 36.05
C PHE A 75 2.75 0.06 37.08
N ALA A 76 3.95 0.59 36.80
CA ALA A 76 5.08 0.58 37.73
C ALA A 76 4.87 1.49 38.95
N LEU A 77 4.11 2.59 38.80
CA LEU A 77 3.76 3.51 39.88
C LEU A 77 2.50 3.07 40.66
N GLY A 78 1.86 1.96 40.28
CA GLY A 78 0.64 1.45 40.92
C GLY A 78 -0.58 2.35 40.75
N VAL A 79 -0.56 3.28 39.78
CA VAL A 79 -1.64 4.23 39.53
C VAL A 79 -2.70 3.54 38.67
N PRO A 80 -3.99 3.55 39.09
CA PRO A 80 -5.06 3.01 38.26
C PRO A 80 -5.10 3.76 36.93
N VAL A 81 -5.09 3.01 35.84
CA VAL A 81 -5.14 3.57 34.50
C VAL A 81 -6.56 4.08 34.24
N ASP A 82 -6.76 5.39 34.38
CA ASP A 82 -8.07 5.98 34.14
C ASP A 82 -8.51 5.82 32.67
N PRO A 83 -9.73 5.34 32.40
CA PRO A 83 -10.24 5.18 31.04
C PRO A 83 -10.33 6.50 30.27
N VAL A 84 -10.42 7.63 30.98
CA VAL A 84 -10.40 8.99 30.42
C VAL A 84 -9.05 9.30 29.76
N ILE A 85 -7.95 8.75 30.28
CA ILE A 85 -6.60 8.91 29.72
C ILE A 85 -6.38 7.92 28.56
N MET A 86 -6.99 6.72 28.64
CA MET A 86 -6.88 5.68 27.60
C MET A 86 -7.61 6.02 26.30
N GLN A 87 -8.79 6.63 26.38
CA GLN A 87 -9.61 6.97 25.21
C GLN A 87 -8.89 7.84 24.16
N PRO A 88 -8.26 8.98 24.50
CA PRO A 88 -7.58 9.82 23.51
C PRO A 88 -6.39 9.11 22.85
N ILE A 89 -5.72 8.21 23.58
CA ILE A 89 -4.63 7.38 23.03
C ILE A 89 -5.20 6.46 21.96
N LEU A 90 -6.25 5.69 22.27
CA LEU A 90 -6.90 4.78 21.33
C LEU A 90 -7.41 5.52 20.08
N ILE A 91 -8.01 6.70 20.24
CA ILE A 91 -8.47 7.52 19.11
C ILE A 91 -7.28 7.99 18.26
N GLY A 92 -6.21 8.49 18.89
CA GLY A 92 -4.98 8.90 18.20
C GLY A 92 -4.34 7.75 17.41
N THR A 93 -4.33 6.54 17.98
CA THR A 93 -3.82 5.34 17.29
C THR A 93 -4.65 4.96 16.06
N ALA A 94 -5.99 5.04 16.15
CA ALA A 94 -6.87 4.75 15.03
C ALA A 94 -6.68 5.76 13.88
N ILE A 95 -6.51 7.05 14.21
CA ILE A 95 -6.26 8.11 13.22
C ILE A 95 -4.92 7.88 12.51
N MET A 96 -3.86 7.54 13.26
CA MET A 96 -2.53 7.25 12.70
C MET A 96 -2.51 5.99 11.81
N LEU A 97 -3.33 4.98 12.11
CA LEU A 97 -3.46 3.76 11.31
C LEU A 97 -4.24 3.97 10.01
N THR A 98 -5.17 4.94 9.98
CA THR A 98 -6.03 5.23 8.83
C THR A 98 -5.28 5.43 7.51
N PRO A 99 -4.26 6.32 7.41
CA PRO A 99 -3.50 6.48 6.16
C PRO A 99 -2.78 5.19 5.76
N PHE A 100 -2.38 4.34 6.72
CA PHE A 100 -1.73 3.06 6.45
C PHE A 100 -2.66 2.05 5.80
N ILE A 101 -3.89 1.95 6.30
CA ILE A 101 -4.93 1.07 5.75
C ILE A 101 -5.26 1.51 4.32
N ILE A 102 -5.40 2.82 4.09
CA ILE A 102 -5.64 3.39 2.76
C ILE A 102 -4.46 3.11 1.83
N MET A 103 -3.22 3.32 2.30
CA MET A 103 -2.01 3.07 1.52
C MET A 103 -1.90 1.60 1.10
N ILE A 104 -2.14 0.65 2.01
CA ILE A 104 -2.18 -0.79 1.72
C ILE A 104 -3.28 -1.11 0.70
N PHE A 105 -4.46 -0.52 0.87
CA PHE A 105 -5.59 -0.73 -0.04
C PHE A 105 -5.30 -0.20 -1.46
N VAL A 106 -4.71 0.99 -1.56
CA VAL A 106 -4.31 1.60 -2.84
C VAL A 106 -3.20 0.78 -3.50
N TRP A 107 -2.22 0.30 -2.74
CA TRP A 107 -1.15 -0.56 -3.25
C TRP A 107 -1.64 -1.92 -3.74
N ASN A 108 -2.65 -2.51 -3.09
CA ASN A 108 -3.29 -3.72 -3.62
C ASN A 108 -3.99 -3.49 -4.96
N LYS A 109 -4.46 -2.26 -5.24
CA LYS A 109 -5.11 -1.91 -6.51
C LYS A 109 -4.14 -1.46 -7.61
N ARG A 110 -2.96 -0.95 -7.26
CA ARG A 110 -1.94 -0.46 -8.21
C ARG A 110 -0.55 -0.94 -7.78
N PRO A 111 -0.03 -2.08 -8.31
CA PRO A 111 1.37 -2.38 -8.12
C PRO A 111 2.20 -1.24 -8.73
N PRO A 112 3.23 -0.72 -8.03
CA PRO A 112 4.10 0.28 -8.60
C PRO A 112 4.77 -0.29 -9.85
N SER A 113 4.68 0.46 -10.95
CA SER A 113 5.26 0.18 -12.27
C SER A 113 6.75 -0.15 -12.19
#